data_AF-A0A8B3DRG7-F1
#
_entry.id   AF-A0A8B3DRG7-F1
#
_cell.length_a   1.000
_cell.length_b   1.000
_cell.length_c   1.000
_cell.angle_alpha   90.00
_cell.angle_beta   90.00
_cell.angle_gamma   90.00
#
_symmetry.space_group_name_H-M   'P 1'
#
loop_
_entity.id
_entity.type
_entity.pdbx_description
1 polymer ?
#
loop_
_entity_poly.entity_id
_entity_poly.type
_entity_poly.pdbx_seq_one_letter_code
_entity_poly.pdbx_strand_id
1 'polypeptide(L)'
;MNNPDINELMNKARSYESFINSKLADKTQVRREYLEVTLRQEAQAEFPELRTYHNNGALETPAELELFNNVLDTMIKKMGFTLTDNDNSAVTPEALRKRFNPDRS
;
A
#
# COMPACT_ATOMS: atom_id res chain seq x y z
N MET A 1 -18.94 -21.67 -13.17
CA MET A 1 -17.89 -20.87 -12.51
C MET A 1 -16.55 -21.41 -12.94
N ASN A 2 -15.74 -20.64 -13.67
CA ASN A 2 -14.33 -20.98 -13.89
C ASN A 2 -13.61 -20.62 -12.59
N ASN A 3 -13.18 -21.63 -11.83
CA ASN A 3 -12.18 -21.37 -10.79
C ASN A 3 -10.91 -20.93 -11.52
N PRO A 4 -10.34 -19.75 -11.23
CA PRO A 4 -9.04 -19.41 -11.78
C PRO A 4 -8.06 -20.51 -11.37
N ASP A 5 -7.37 -21.10 -12.35
CA ASP A 5 -6.38 -22.14 -12.10
C ASP A 5 -5.35 -21.57 -11.11
N ILE A 6 -4.99 -22.35 -10.09
CA ILE A 6 -4.02 -21.93 -9.05
C ILE A 6 -2.71 -21.44 -9.70
N ASN A 7 -2.36 -22.02 -10.86
CA ASN A 7 -1.22 -21.61 -11.68
C ASN A 7 -1.35 -20.19 -12.26
N GLU A 8 -2.55 -19.78 -12.67
CA GLU A 8 -2.79 -18.41 -13.13
C GLU A 8 -2.66 -17.42 -11.99
N LEU A 9 -3.24 -17.71 -10.82
CA LEU A 9 -3.08 -16.87 -9.62
C LEU A 9 -1.61 -16.76 -9.20
N MET A 10 -0.85 -17.85 -9.26
CA MET A 10 0.58 -17.82 -8.97
C MET A 10 1.38 -16.99 -9.99
N ASN A 11 1.05 -17.06 -11.28
CA ASN A 11 1.70 -16.23 -12.30
C ASN A 11 1.36 -14.74 -12.13
N LYS A 12 0.10 -14.42 -11.77
CA LYS A 12 -0.33 -13.07 -11.42
C LYS A 12 0.42 -12.57 -10.18
N ALA A 13 0.50 -13.36 -9.12
CA ALA A 13 1.25 -13.03 -7.91
C ALA A 13 2.73 -12.71 -8.20
N ARG A 14 3.39 -13.51 -9.05
CA ARG A 14 4.78 -13.24 -9.49
C ARG A 14 4.90 -11.94 -10.27
N SER A 15 3.92 -11.65 -11.14
CA SER A 15 3.90 -10.41 -11.92
C SER A 15 3.74 -9.21 -11.00
N TYR A 16 2.84 -9.28 -10.01
CA TYR A 16 2.65 -8.26 -8.99
C TYR A 16 3.91 -8.07 -8.14
N GLU A 17 4.55 -9.15 -7.72
CA GLU A 17 5.81 -9.08 -6.97
C GLU A 17 6.90 -8.39 -7.79
N SER A 18 7.08 -8.76 -9.06
CA SER A 18 8.07 -8.15 -9.94
C SER A 18 7.81 -6.66 -10.17
N PHE A 19 6.54 -6.28 -10.38
CA PHE A 19 6.13 -4.88 -10.52
C PHE A 19 6.44 -4.08 -9.24
N ILE A 20 6.00 -4.57 -8.08
CA ILE A 20 6.24 -3.92 -6.79
C ILE A 20 7.75 -3.80 -6.54
N ASN A 21 8.51 -4.87 -6.80
CA ASN A 21 9.96 -4.86 -6.64
C ASN A 21 10.61 -3.82 -7.56
N SER A 22 10.21 -3.75 -8.83
CA SER A 22 10.75 -2.75 -9.76
C SER A 22 10.47 -1.31 -9.31
N LYS A 23 9.27 -1.05 -8.77
CA LYS A 23 8.89 0.28 -8.25
C LYS A 23 9.57 0.65 -6.94
N LEU A 24 9.92 -0.35 -6.13
CA LEU A 24 10.56 -0.17 -4.82
C LEU A 24 12.08 -0.34 -4.85
N ALA A 25 12.67 -0.95 -5.89
CA ALA A 25 14.09 -1.27 -5.98
C ALA A 25 14.99 -0.02 -5.89
N ASP A 26 14.53 1.11 -6.43
CA ASP A 26 15.25 2.38 -6.40
C ASP A 26 14.94 3.21 -5.14
N LYS A 27 13.95 2.80 -4.34
CA LYS A 27 13.47 3.56 -3.20
C LYS A 27 14.01 2.95 -1.91
N THR A 28 14.87 3.68 -1.21
CA THR A 28 15.37 3.29 0.12
C THR A 28 14.40 3.69 1.25
N GLN A 29 13.55 4.70 0.99
CA GLN A 29 12.49 5.14 1.89
C GLN A 29 11.22 5.41 1.09
N VAL A 30 10.09 4.91 1.57
CA VAL A 30 8.79 5.12 0.93
C VAL A 30 7.78 5.63 1.93
N ARG A 31 7.05 6.67 1.52
CA ARG A 31 5.91 7.16 2.29
C ARG A 31 4.77 6.15 2.16
N ARG A 32 4.04 5.94 3.25
CA ARG A 32 2.86 5.09 3.27
C ARG A 32 1.84 5.48 2.18
N GLU A 33 1.61 6.78 2.00
CA GLU A 33 0.75 7.32 0.94
C GLU A 33 1.14 6.87 -0.47
N TYR A 34 2.44 6.76 -0.75
CA TYR A 34 2.91 6.27 -2.04
C TYR A 34 2.52 4.80 -2.27
N LEU A 35 2.59 3.97 -1.22
CA LEU A 35 2.23 2.56 -1.31
C LEU A 35 0.71 2.36 -1.46
N GLU A 36 -0.08 3.12 -0.72
CA GLU A 36 -1.53 2.96 -0.68
C GLU A 36 -2.25 3.59 -1.87
N VAL A 37 -1.76 4.73 -2.37
CA VAL A 37 -2.41 5.51 -3.41
C VAL A 37 -1.67 5.40 -4.73
N THR A 38 -0.40 5.81 -4.78
CA THR A 38 0.33 5.93 -6.05
C THR A 38 0.64 4.56 -6.67
N LEU A 39 1.25 3.67 -5.90
CA LEU A 39 1.59 2.32 -6.36
C LEU A 39 0.33 1.54 -6.77
N ARG A 40 -0.76 1.71 -6.03
CA ARG A 40 -2.04 1.08 -6.34
C ARG A 40 -2.65 1.64 -7.63
N GLN A 41 -2.60 2.94 -7.86
CA GLN A 41 -3.04 3.55 -9.11
C GLN A 41 -2.21 3.09 -10.30
N GLU A 42 -0.88 3.03 -10.16
CA GLU A 42 0.00 2.51 -11.21
C GLU A 42 -0.28 1.03 -11.49
N ALA A 43 -0.48 0.22 -10.43
CA ALA A 43 -0.86 -1.18 -10.57
C ALA A 43 -2.22 -1.34 -11.28
N GLN A 44 -3.21 -0.49 -10.99
CA GLN A 44 -4.50 -0.50 -11.70
C GLN A 44 -4.41 0.00 -13.15
N ALA A 45 -3.41 0.81 -13.48
CA ALA A 45 -3.13 1.22 -14.84
C ALA A 45 -2.50 0.09 -15.66
N GLU A 46 -1.56 -0.66 -15.06
CA GLU A 46 -0.86 -1.78 -15.71
C GLU A 46 -1.70 -3.07 -15.73
N PHE A 47 -2.40 -3.36 -14.63
CA PHE A 47 -3.24 -4.55 -14.44
C PHE A 47 -4.70 -4.13 -14.29
N PRO A 48 -5.48 -4.07 -15.40
CA PRO A 48 -6.89 -3.68 -15.35
C PRO A 48 -7.76 -4.64 -14.53
N GLU A 49 -7.30 -5.87 -14.28
CA GLU A 49 -7.93 -6.85 -13.39
C GLU A 49 -7.93 -6.43 -11.90
N LEU A 50 -7.06 -5.49 -11.50
CA LEU A 50 -7.01 -4.95 -10.14
C LEU A 50 -8.01 -3.82 -9.89
N ARG A 51 -8.75 -3.40 -10.93
CA ARG A 51 -9.76 -2.35 -10.82
C ARG A 51 -10.97 -2.91 -10.10
N THR A 52 -11.50 -2.15 -9.14
CA THR A 52 -12.80 -2.46 -8.53
C THR A 52 -13.90 -2.13 -9.53
N TYR A 53 -14.78 -3.09 -9.76
CA TYR A 53 -15.93 -2.91 -10.62
C TYR A 53 -17.19 -2.77 -9.76
N HIS A 54 -18.07 -1.84 -10.13
CA HIS A 54 -19.41 -1.80 -9.55
C HIS A 54 -20.23 -2.89 -10.20
N ASN A 55 -20.48 -3.97 -9.48
CA ASN A 55 -21.40 -5.00 -9.91
C ASN A 55 -22.70 -4.83 -9.11
N ASN A 56 -23.78 -4.48 -9.80
CA ASN A 56 -25.12 -4.40 -9.24
C ASN A 56 -25.26 -3.51 -7.97
N GLY A 57 -24.53 -2.38 -7.94
CA GLY A 57 -24.58 -1.41 -6.83
C GLY A 57 -23.69 -1.75 -5.63
N ALA A 58 -23.02 -2.90 -5.63
CA ALA A 58 -22.00 -3.25 -4.65
C ALA A 58 -20.60 -3.07 -5.26
N LEU A 59 -19.66 -2.56 -4.47
CA LEU A 59 -18.25 -2.49 -4.83
C LEU A 59 -17.69 -3.92 -4.76
N GLU A 60 -17.52 -4.58 -5.91
CA GLU A 60 -16.94 -5.92 -5.93
C GLU A 60 -15.42 -5.78 -5.98
N THR A 61 -14.77 -6.31 -4.94
CA THR A 61 -13.31 -6.29 -4.84
C THR A 61 -12.81 -7.58 -5.47
N PRO A 62 -12.09 -7.53 -6.61
CA PRO A 62 -11.65 -8.76 -7.28
C PRO A 62 -10.61 -9.48 -6.42
N ALA A 63 -10.60 -10.82 -6.50
CA ALA A 63 -9.66 -11.66 -5.76
C ALA A 63 -8.19 -11.29 -6.07
N GLU A 64 -7.92 -10.85 -7.30
CA GLU A 64 -6.63 -10.33 -7.75
C GLU A 64 -6.16 -9.09 -6.97
N LEU A 65 -7.08 -8.23 -6.56
CA LEU A 65 -6.76 -7.05 -5.75
C LEU A 65 -6.41 -7.44 -4.31
N GLU A 66 -7.10 -8.41 -3.74
CA GLU A 66 -6.72 -8.98 -2.44
C GLU A 66 -5.35 -9.68 -2.51
N LEU A 67 -5.09 -10.41 -3.60
CA LEU A 67 -3.79 -11.03 -3.85
C LEU A 67 -2.68 -9.98 -3.95
N PHE A 68 -2.89 -8.91 -4.72
CA PHE A 68 -1.93 -7.81 -4.84
C PHE A 68 -1.61 -7.18 -3.48
N ASN A 69 -2.64 -6.89 -2.66
CA ASN A 69 -2.44 -6.33 -1.32
C ASN A 69 -1.63 -7.27 -0.42
N ASN A 70 -1.88 -8.58 -0.48
CA ASN A 70 -1.10 -9.57 0.29
C ASN A 70 0.37 -9.64 -0.16
N VAL A 71 0.64 -9.59 -1.47
CA VAL A 71 2.00 -9.56 -2.01
C VAL A 71 2.71 -8.27 -1.58
N LEU A 72 2.03 -7.13 -1.64
CA LEU A 72 2.56 -5.84 -1.20
C LEU A 72 2.94 -5.84 0.28
N ASP A 73 2.06 -6.30 1.17
CA ASP A 73 2.34 -6.41 2.61
C ASP A 73 3.54 -7.33 2.89
N THR A 74 3.60 -8.47 2.21
CA THR A 74 4.73 -9.41 2.31
C THR A 74 6.04 -8.77 1.85
N MET A 75 6.00 -8.03 0.74
CA MET A 75 7.15 -7.34 0.16
C MET A 75 7.67 -6.23 1.08
N ILE A 76 6.78 -5.43 1.67
CA ILE A 76 7.12 -4.39 2.66
C ILE A 76 7.83 -5.01 3.86
N LYS A 77 7.25 -6.09 4.42
CA LYS A 77 7.84 -6.84 5.54
C LYS A 77 9.20 -7.43 5.20
N LYS A 78 9.34 -8.01 4.01
CA LYS A 78 10.58 -8.66 3.53
C LYS A 78 11.70 -7.67 3.25
N MET A 79 11.38 -6.51 2.69
CA MET A 79 12.36 -5.46 2.39
C MET A 79 12.72 -4.62 3.62
N GLY A 80 12.08 -4.84 4.77
CA GLY A 80 12.36 -4.10 5.99
C GLY A 80 12.04 -2.61 5.87
N PHE A 81 11.14 -2.24 4.94
CA PHE A 81 10.74 -0.85 4.77
C PHE A 81 10.15 -0.32 6.07
N THR A 82 10.79 0.71 6.62
CA THR A 82 10.19 1.48 7.70
C THR A 82 9.15 2.37 7.06
N LEU A 83 7.87 1.97 7.14
CA LEU A 83 6.78 2.88 6.83
C LEU A 83 6.92 4.06 7.77
N THR A 84 7.39 5.18 7.22
CA THR A 84 7.24 6.46 7.88
C THR A 84 5.76 6.80 7.70
N ASP A 85 4.96 6.35 8.66
CA ASP A 85 3.70 7.03 8.94
C ASP A 85 4.08 8.50 9.04
N ASN A 86 3.36 9.38 8.35
CA ASN A 86 3.59 10.80 8.55
C ASN A 86 3.41 11.02 10.06
N ASP A 87 4.52 11.17 10.77
CA ASP A 87 4.58 11.69 12.12
C ASP A 87 4.22 13.18 11.99
N ASN A 88 2.97 13.39 11.61
CA ASN A 88 2.16 14.51 11.98
C ASN A 88 1.72 14.28 13.44
N SER A 89 2.66 13.89 14.31
CA SER A 89 2.79 14.61 15.56
C SER A 89 3.07 16.05 15.16
N ALA A 90 2.01 16.75 14.80
CA ALA A 90 1.95 18.17 14.78
C ALA A 90 2.67 18.58 16.06
N VAL A 91 3.85 19.18 15.86
CA VAL A 91 4.51 19.96 16.89
C VAL A 91 3.56 21.12 17.10
N THR A 92 2.46 20.86 17.79
CA THR A 92 1.47 21.85 18.10
C THR A 92 2.21 22.89 18.92
N PRO A 93 2.01 24.18 18.64
CA PRO A 93 2.67 25.23 19.43
C PRO A 93 2.36 25.10 20.92
N GLU A 94 1.28 24.40 21.30
CA GLU A 94 0.98 23.97 22.67
C GLU A 94 1.95 22.95 23.26
N ALA A 95 2.36 21.92 22.50
CA ALA A 95 3.34 20.93 22.96
C ALA A 95 4.74 21.54 23.12
N LEU A 96 5.11 22.49 22.26
CA LEU A 96 6.32 23.32 22.43
C LEU A 96 6.21 24.24 23.65
N ARG A 97 5.07 24.93 23.84
CA ARG A 97 4.84 25.81 25.00
C ARG A 97 4.92 25.07 26.33
N LYS A 98 4.34 23.86 26.43
CA LYS A 98 4.41 23.05 27.66
C LYS A 98 5.82 22.56 28.00
N ARG A 99 6.69 22.38 26.99
CA ARG A 99 8.10 22.02 27.23
C ARG A 99 8.95 23.20 27.72
N PHE A 100 8.65 24.42 27.26
CA PHE A 100 9.44 25.60 27.63
C PHE A 100 8.96 26.27 28.92
N ASN A 101 7.69 26.13 29.31
CA ASN A 101 7.17 26.62 30.59
C ASN A 101 6.35 25.53 31.30
N PRO A 102 6.96 24.70 32.17
CA PRO A 102 6.24 23.71 32.97
C PRO A 102 5.49 24.30 34.19
N ASP A 103 5.53 25.62 34.41
CA ASP A 103 5.02 26.24 35.65
C ASP A 103 4.00 27.36 35.39
N ARG A 104 2.77 26.99 35.01
CA ARG A 104 1.58 27.80 35.31
C ARG A 104 0.35 26.92 35.29
N SER A 105 0.04 26.39 36.48
CA SER A 105 -1.29 25.89 36.87
C SER A 105 -2.37 26.96 36.71
#